data_AF-A0A7X8GQB6-F1
#
_entry.id   AF-A0A7X8GQB6-F1
#
_cell.length_a   1.000
_cell.length_b   1.000
_cell.length_c   1.000
_cell.angle_alpha   90.00
_cell.angle_beta   90.00
_cell.angle_gamma   90.00
#
_symmetry.space_group_name_H-M   'P 1'
#
loop_
_entity.id
_entity.type
_entity.pdbx_description
1 polymer ?
#
loop_
_entity_poly.entity_id
_entity_poly.type
_entity_poly.pdbx_seq_one_letter_code
_entity_poly.pdbx_strand_id
1 'polypeptide(L)'
;MFNFLQQGITAVEKWICAAGLLISTLLTFAQVINRYWLHFEIMWIGDMALYVFVITYILAIALAASQKGHIAVEMLPDRLFRDNPHGKRSYSLAMDVLTLAAILVFLHPAYGFFRQSLRYPEYGTLIRWFNTGWLVQVMFATVVLSALHVAYHIGRDVFELRKQLWLKSQEGGNQ
;
A
#
# COMPACT_ATOMS: atom_id res chain seq x y z
N MET A 1 10.25 19.63 -4.12
CA MET A 1 9.00 19.76 -3.35
C MET A 1 8.19 18.46 -3.35
N PHE A 2 7.83 17.90 -4.51
CA PHE A 2 7.05 16.67 -4.61
C PHE A 2 7.66 15.42 -3.92
N ASN A 3 8.97 15.21 -4.04
CA ASN A 3 9.64 14.09 -3.35
C ASN A 3 9.54 14.17 -1.82
N PHE A 4 9.52 15.39 -1.25
CA PHE A 4 9.42 15.59 0.19
C PHE A 4 8.03 15.23 0.71
N LEU A 5 6.97 15.58 -0.03
CA LEU A 5 5.59 15.18 0.27
C LEU A 5 5.44 13.65 0.27
N GLN A 6 5.97 12.96 -0.73
CA GLN A 6 5.90 11.51 -0.80
C GLN A 6 6.68 10.83 0.33
N GLN A 7 7.87 11.33 0.65
CA GLN A 7 8.65 10.85 1.78
C GLN A 7 7.93 11.07 3.12
N GLY A 8 7.27 12.21 3.30
CA GLY A 8 6.45 12.50 4.47
C GLY A 8 5.27 11.52 4.61
N ILE A 9 4.52 11.29 3.54
CA ILE A 9 3.40 10.33 3.51
C ILE A 9 3.91 8.93 3.88
N THR A 10 4.99 8.48 3.24
CA THR A 10 5.56 7.15 3.48
C THR A 10 6.09 7.01 4.91
N ALA A 11 6.66 8.07 5.49
CA ALA A 11 7.15 8.07 6.87
C ALA A 11 6.00 7.96 7.88
N VAL A 12 4.90 8.66 7.63
CA VAL A 12 3.68 8.56 8.45
C VAL A 12 3.07 7.16 8.34
N GLU A 13 2.96 6.60 7.13
CA GLU A 13 2.47 5.23 6.92
C GLU A 13 3.32 4.20 7.65
N LYS A 14 4.66 4.32 7.59
CA LYS A 14 5.59 3.46 8.33
C LYS A 14 5.38 3.55 9.84
N TRP A 15 5.23 4.77 10.36
CA TRP A 15 4.98 4.98 11.79
C TRP A 15 3.65 4.39 12.24
N ILE A 16 2.58 4.59 11.46
CA ILE A 16 1.25 4.02 11.74
C ILE A 16 1.32 2.50 11.69
N CYS A 17 1.97 1.92 10.68
CA CYS A 17 2.11 0.46 10.57
C CYS A 17 2.93 -0.13 11.73
N ALA A 18 4.03 0.52 12.12
CA ALA A 18 4.86 0.09 13.23
C ALA A 18 4.12 0.18 14.57
N ALA A 19 3.40 1.29 14.81
CA ALA A 19 2.58 1.45 16.01
C ALA A 19 1.44 0.42 16.05
N GLY A 20 0.75 0.20 14.93
CA GLY A 20 -0.32 -0.79 14.81
C GLY A 20 0.15 -2.21 15.10
N LEU A 21 1.32 -2.61 14.56
CA LEU A 21 1.95 -3.91 14.83
C LEU A 21 2.36 -4.07 16.29
N LEU A 22 2.94 -3.03 16.91
CA LEU A 22 3.28 -3.06 18.33
C LEU A 22 2.02 -3.22 19.19
N ILE A 23 0.97 -2.46 18.91
CA ILE A 23 -0.30 -2.54 19.64
C ILE A 23 -0.93 -3.93 19.48
N SER A 24 -1.03 -4.47 18.26
CA SER A 24 -1.58 -5.81 18.05
C SER A 24 -0.77 -6.88 18.77
N THR A 25 0.56 -6.74 18.81
CA THR A 25 1.45 -7.66 19.51
C THR A 25 1.24 -7.59 21.02
N LEU A 26 1.16 -6.38 21.59
CA LEU A 26 0.90 -6.18 23.01
C LEU A 26 -0.48 -6.70 23.43
N LEU A 27 -1.51 -6.46 22.62
CA LEU A 27 -2.87 -6.97 22.88
C LEU A 27 -2.92 -8.50 22.84
N THR A 28 -2.25 -9.11 21.85
CA THR A 28 -2.14 -10.58 21.76
C THR A 28 -1.37 -11.14 22.95
N PHE A 29 -0.29 -10.49 23.38
CA PHE A 29 0.47 -10.88 24.55
C PHE A 29 -0.36 -10.78 25.84
N ALA A 30 -1.14 -9.70 25.98
CA ALA A 30 -2.09 -9.54 27.09
C ALA A 30 -3.16 -10.65 27.08
N GLN A 31 -3.64 -11.07 25.91
CA GLN A 31 -4.57 -12.20 25.79
C GLN A 31 -3.94 -13.50 26.30
N VAL A 32 -2.67 -13.77 25.95
CA VAL A 32 -1.93 -14.94 26.42
C VAL A 32 -1.82 -14.91 27.95
N ILE A 33 -1.39 -13.80 28.55
CA ILE A 33 -1.33 -13.67 30.02
C ILE A 33 -2.71 -13.90 30.64
N ASN A 34 -3.74 -13.27 30.10
CA ASN A 34 -5.08 -13.35 30.65
C ASN A 34 -5.63 -14.78 30.62
N ARG A 35 -5.31 -15.54 29.55
CA ARG A 35 -5.72 -16.93 29.39
C ARG A 35 -4.98 -17.88 30.33
N TYR A 36 -3.66 -17.73 30.47
CA TYR A 36 -2.84 -18.68 31.23
C TYR A 36 -2.70 -18.34 32.72
N TRP A 37 -2.76 -17.06 33.10
CA TRP A 37 -2.59 -16.64 34.50
C TRP A 37 -3.93 -16.28 35.16
N LEU A 38 -4.75 -15.45 34.52
CA LEU A 38 -5.98 -14.93 35.13
C LEU A 38 -7.20 -15.85 34.95
N HIS A 39 -7.16 -16.79 34.00
CA HIS A 39 -8.27 -17.71 33.66
C HIS A 39 -9.61 -17.02 33.36
N PHE A 40 -9.60 -15.70 33.15
CA PHE A 40 -10.75 -14.93 32.71
C PHE A 40 -10.60 -14.68 31.21
N GLU A 41 -11.36 -15.38 30.38
CA GLU A 41 -11.38 -15.13 28.94
C GLU A 41 -12.16 -13.83 28.66
N ILE A 42 -11.46 -12.70 28.71
CA ILE A 42 -12.01 -11.40 28.28
C ILE A 42 -12.15 -11.44 26.76
N MET A 43 -13.33 -11.85 26.34
CA MET A 43 -13.73 -12.10 24.95
C MET A 43 -13.46 -10.93 23.98
N TRP A 44 -13.60 -9.67 24.43
CA TRP A 44 -13.43 -8.50 23.56
C TRP A 44 -11.97 -8.18 23.20
N ILE A 45 -10.99 -8.60 24.01
CA ILE A 45 -9.57 -8.30 23.77
C ILE A 45 -9.07 -8.99 22.50
N GLY A 46 -9.54 -10.22 22.24
CA GLY A 46 -9.18 -10.98 21.05
C GLY A 46 -9.65 -10.31 19.76
N ASP A 47 -10.94 -9.93 19.72
CA ASP A 47 -11.52 -9.22 18.57
C ASP A 47 -10.83 -7.86 18.34
N MET A 48 -10.50 -7.14 19.42
CA MET A 48 -9.80 -5.85 19.30
C MET A 48 -8.39 -6.04 18.72
N ALA A 49 -7.64 -7.05 19.17
CA ALA A 49 -6.32 -7.37 18.64
C ALA A 49 -6.41 -7.70 17.14
N LEU A 50 -7.41 -8.48 16.74
CA LEU A 50 -7.66 -8.84 15.35
C LEU A 50 -8.00 -7.61 14.50
N TYR A 51 -8.87 -6.71 14.96
CA TYR A 51 -9.23 -5.50 14.22
C TYR A 51 -8.03 -4.56 14.04
N VAL A 52 -7.24 -4.33 15.10
CA VAL A 52 -6.02 -3.51 15.00
C VAL A 52 -5.01 -4.13 14.03
N PHE A 53 -4.84 -5.45 14.10
CA PHE A 53 -3.96 -6.18 13.19
C PHE A 53 -4.42 -6.07 11.74
N VAL A 54 -5.71 -6.25 11.44
CA VAL A 54 -6.27 -6.14 10.09
C VAL A 54 -6.13 -4.73 9.53
N ILE A 55 -6.43 -3.68 10.32
CA ILE A 55 -6.22 -2.28 9.90
C ILE A 55 -4.75 -2.06 9.54
N THR A 56 -3.84 -2.54 10.38
CA THR A 56 -2.40 -2.42 10.18
C THR A 56 -1.95 -3.13 8.91
N TYR A 57 -2.42 -4.37 8.71
CA TYR A 57 -2.10 -5.18 7.54
C TYR A 57 -2.60 -4.52 6.24
N ILE A 58 -3.83 -4.00 6.24
CA ILE A 58 -4.39 -3.28 5.10
C ILE A 58 -3.54 -2.03 4.79
N LEU A 59 -3.17 -1.23 5.79
CA LEU A 59 -2.29 -0.07 5.58
C LEU A 59 -0.89 -0.47 5.07
N ALA A 60 -0.36 -1.60 5.53
CA ALA A 60 0.93 -2.11 5.07
C ALA A 60 0.95 -2.44 3.56
N ILE A 61 -0.20 -2.77 2.96
CA ILE A 61 -0.33 -2.98 1.50
C ILE A 61 -0.03 -1.67 0.74
N ALA A 62 -0.55 -0.52 1.20
CA ALA A 62 -0.26 0.78 0.58
C ALA A 62 1.23 1.13 0.72
N LEU A 63 1.80 0.87 1.89
CA LEU A 63 3.23 1.07 2.12
C LEU A 63 4.07 0.19 1.20
N ALA A 64 3.68 -1.07 0.97
CA ALA A 64 4.35 -1.97 0.03
C ALA A 64 4.23 -1.48 -1.42
N ALA A 65 3.08 -0.91 -1.80
CA ALA A 65 2.92 -0.27 -3.11
C ALA A 65 3.81 0.99 -3.27
N SER A 66 4.02 1.75 -2.19
CA SER A 66 4.91 2.93 -2.21
C SER A 66 6.38 2.53 -2.40
N GLN A 67 6.81 1.45 -1.74
CA GLN A 67 8.17 0.90 -1.80
C GLN A 67 8.30 0.01 -3.02
N LYS A 68 8.27 0.63 -4.23
CA LYS A 68 8.44 0.02 -5.57
C LYS A 68 8.62 -1.50 -5.46
N GLY A 69 7.51 -2.22 -5.27
CA GLY A 69 7.45 -3.65 -5.04
C GLY A 69 7.76 -4.42 -6.31
N HIS A 70 8.84 -4.05 -6.99
CA HIS A 70 9.26 -4.58 -8.27
C HIS A 70 10.50 -5.45 -8.14
N ILE A 71 11.05 -5.68 -6.94
CA ILE A 71 12.27 -6.46 -6.75
C ILE A 71 12.19 -7.86 -7.41
N ALA A 72 11.03 -8.51 -7.39
CA ALA A 72 10.84 -9.81 -8.06
C ALA A 72 10.62 -9.71 -9.58
N VAL A 73 9.96 -8.63 -10.06
CA VAL A 73 9.61 -8.44 -11.48
C VAL A 73 10.72 -7.74 -12.26
N GLU A 74 11.57 -6.94 -11.61
CA GLU A 74 12.77 -6.30 -12.16
C GLU A 74 13.92 -7.28 -12.35
N MET A 75 13.96 -8.36 -11.57
CA MET A 75 14.99 -9.40 -11.69
C MET A 75 14.87 -10.19 -13.00
N LEU A 76 13.66 -10.31 -13.56
CA LEU A 76 13.40 -10.96 -14.84
C LEU A 76 14.03 -10.22 -16.04
N PRO A 77 13.77 -8.91 -16.26
CA PRO A 77 14.43 -8.13 -17.30
C PRO A 77 15.90 -7.87 -16.99
N ASP A 78 16.35 -7.85 -15.72
CA ASP A 78 17.78 -7.74 -15.41
C ASP A 78 18.58 -8.96 -15.88
N ARG A 79 17.97 -10.14 -15.87
CA ARG A 79 18.59 -11.36 -16.37
C ARG A 79 18.44 -11.52 -17.89
N LEU A 80 17.31 -11.07 -18.45
CA LEU A 80 16.96 -11.29 -19.86
C LEU A 80 17.44 -10.15 -20.80
N PHE A 81 17.52 -8.92 -20.32
CA PHE A 81 17.86 -7.71 -21.10
C PHE A 81 19.10 -6.99 -20.58
N ARG A 82 20.10 -7.76 -20.12
CA ARG A 82 21.36 -7.24 -19.56
C ARG A 82 22.13 -6.31 -20.51
N ASP A 83 22.01 -6.54 -21.83
CA ASP A 83 22.75 -5.80 -22.87
C ASP A 83 21.97 -4.63 -23.51
N ASN A 84 20.67 -4.44 -23.21
CA ASN A 84 19.89 -3.36 -23.83
C ASN A 84 19.22 -2.43 -22.79
N PRO A 85 19.87 -1.30 -22.43
CA PRO A 85 19.37 -0.37 -21.40
C PRO A 85 18.04 0.30 -21.78
N HIS A 86 17.70 0.35 -23.07
CA HIS A 86 16.42 0.88 -23.53
C HIS A 86 15.26 -0.11 -23.33
N GLY A 87 15.50 -1.42 -23.49
CA GLY A 87 14.49 -2.47 -23.31
C GLY A 87 14.10 -2.69 -21.84
N LYS A 88 15.07 -2.58 -20.92
CA LYS A 88 14.81 -2.66 -19.48
C LYS A 88 13.88 -1.54 -19.00
N ARG A 89 14.07 -0.32 -19.53
CA ARG A 89 13.33 0.88 -19.11
C ARG A 89 11.90 0.91 -19.66
N SER A 90 11.67 0.45 -20.89
CA SER A 90 10.32 0.32 -21.44
C SER A 90 9.51 -0.78 -20.74
N TYR A 91 10.15 -1.89 -20.37
CA TYR A 91 9.51 -2.96 -19.60
C TYR A 91 9.08 -2.49 -18.21
N SER A 92 9.95 -1.76 -17.48
CA SER A 92 9.60 -1.17 -16.19
C SER A 92 8.37 -0.26 -16.31
N LEU A 93 8.36 0.64 -17.30
CA LEU A 93 7.23 1.53 -17.53
C LEU A 93 5.94 0.76 -17.85
N ALA A 94 6.03 -0.29 -18.68
CA ALA A 94 4.89 -1.13 -19.03
C ALA A 94 4.32 -1.86 -17.81
N MET A 95 5.18 -2.35 -16.90
CA MET A 95 4.77 -2.98 -15.65
C MET A 95 4.12 -1.98 -14.68
N ASP A 96 4.64 -0.76 -14.61
CA ASP A 96 4.05 0.29 -13.78
C ASP A 96 2.64 0.66 -14.28
N VAL A 97 2.48 0.80 -15.60
CA VAL A 97 1.17 1.05 -16.23
C VAL A 97 0.21 -0.11 -16.02
N LEU A 98 0.68 -1.36 -16.15
CA LEU A 98 -0.13 -2.55 -15.87
C LEU A 98 -0.58 -2.60 -14.41
N THR A 99 0.32 -2.27 -13.47
CA THR A 99 0.03 -2.21 -12.04
C THR A 99 -1.01 -1.12 -11.74
N LEU A 100 -0.87 0.06 -12.35
CA LEU A 100 -1.87 1.12 -12.24
C LEU A 100 -3.23 0.67 -12.78
N ALA A 101 -3.26 0.03 -13.95
CA ALA A 101 -4.48 -0.48 -14.55
C ALA A 101 -5.15 -1.52 -13.65
N ALA A 102 -4.39 -2.46 -13.07
CA ALA A 102 -4.90 -3.43 -12.10
C ALA A 102 -5.52 -2.74 -10.88
N ILE A 103 -4.82 -1.78 -10.27
CA ILE A 103 -5.34 -1.01 -9.12
C ILE A 103 -6.64 -0.27 -9.47
N LEU A 104 -6.74 0.33 -10.65
CA LEU A 104 -7.96 1.01 -11.11
C LEU A 104 -9.13 0.04 -11.31
N VAL A 105 -8.89 -1.16 -11.83
CA VAL A 105 -9.91 -2.21 -11.93
C VAL A 105 -10.39 -2.63 -10.54
N PHE A 106 -9.49 -2.78 -9.57
CA PHE A 106 -9.84 -3.10 -8.18
C PHE A 106 -10.48 -1.92 -7.41
N LEU A 107 -10.26 -0.68 -7.84
CA LEU A 107 -10.88 0.49 -7.23
C LEU A 107 -12.40 0.51 -7.43
N HIS A 108 -12.89 -0.02 -8.56
CA HIS A 108 -14.32 -0.08 -8.83
C HIS A 108 -15.12 -0.91 -7.80
N PRO A 109 -14.78 -2.20 -7.54
CA PRO A 109 -15.45 -2.95 -6.48
C PRO A 109 -15.16 -2.35 -5.09
N ALA A 110 -13.96 -1.84 -4.82
CA ALA A 110 -13.64 -1.20 -3.54
C ALA A 110 -14.55 0.00 -3.24
N TYR A 111 -14.87 0.82 -4.25
CA TYR A 111 -15.82 1.91 -4.12
C TYR A 111 -17.26 1.41 -3.85
N GLY A 112 -17.65 0.30 -4.49
CA GLY A 112 -18.93 -0.37 -4.22
C GLY A 112 -19.05 -0.79 -2.75
N PHE A 113 -18.04 -1.46 -2.21
CA PHE A 113 -17.98 -1.85 -0.80
C PHE A 113 -17.97 -0.65 0.15
N PHE A 114 -17.23 0.42 -0.18
CA PHE A 114 -17.23 1.64 0.62
C PHE A 114 -18.62 2.28 0.72
N ARG A 115 -19.33 2.39 -0.40
CA ARG A 115 -20.68 2.95 -0.43
C ARG A 115 -21.67 2.07 0.35
N GLN A 116 -21.52 0.74 0.26
CA GLN A 116 -22.32 -0.21 1.03
C GLN A 116 -22.06 -0.08 2.53
N SER A 117 -20.78 0.05 2.93
CA SER A 117 -20.38 0.20 4.33
C SER A 117 -20.91 1.49 4.98
N LEU A 118 -21.04 2.58 4.21
CA LEU A 118 -21.68 3.82 4.68
C LEU A 118 -23.19 3.66 4.92
N ARG A 119 -23.84 2.81 4.12
CA ARG A 119 -25.29 2.62 4.16
C ARG A 119 -25.73 1.58 5.20
N TYR A 120 -24.90 0.57 5.44
CA TYR A 120 -25.17 -0.51 6.38
C TYR A 120 -24.02 -0.62 7.39
N PRO A 121 -24.09 0.11 8.51
CA PRO A 121 -23.10 -0.01 9.57
C PRO A 121 -23.24 -1.38 10.24
N GLU A 122 -22.21 -2.21 10.08
CA GLU A 122 -22.07 -3.47 10.80
C GLU A 122 -21.24 -3.24 12.05
N TYR A 123 -21.70 -3.79 13.18
CA TYR A 123 -21.00 -3.69 14.46
C TYR A 123 -20.40 -5.04 14.82
N GLY A 124 -19.23 -5.02 15.46
CA GLY A 124 -18.59 -6.23 15.97
C GLY A 124 -19.51 -7.01 16.91
N THR A 125 -19.50 -8.33 16.80
CA THR A 125 -20.37 -9.22 17.59
C THR A 125 -20.10 -9.10 19.09
N LEU A 126 -18.83 -8.94 19.49
CA LEU A 126 -18.45 -8.75 20.89
C LEU A 126 -18.11 -7.30 21.25
N ILE A 127 -17.70 -6.47 20.27
CA ILE A 127 -17.41 -5.05 20.47
C ILE A 127 -18.49 -4.19 19.83
N ARG A 128 -19.60 -4.01 20.55
CA ARG A 128 -20.79 -3.30 20.07
C ARG A 128 -20.54 -1.82 19.72
N TRP A 129 -19.47 -1.21 20.24
CA TRP A 129 -19.07 0.16 19.89
C TRP A 129 -18.14 0.23 18.67
N PHE A 130 -17.57 -0.88 18.21
CA PHE A 130 -16.64 -0.90 17.08
C PHE A 130 -17.40 -1.25 15.80
N ASN A 131 -17.42 -0.30 14.87
CA ASN A 131 -18.06 -0.46 13.58
C ASN A 131 -17.07 -1.15 12.61
N THR A 132 -17.39 -2.37 12.18
CA THR A 132 -16.55 -3.14 11.24
C THR A 132 -16.48 -2.48 9.86
N GLY A 133 -17.41 -1.58 9.54
CA GLY A 133 -17.35 -0.71 8.37
C GLY A 133 -16.11 0.17 8.31
N TRP A 134 -15.48 0.49 9.45
CA TRP A 134 -14.19 1.19 9.47
C TRP A 134 -13.10 0.41 8.74
N LEU A 135 -13.13 -0.92 8.78
CA LEU A 135 -12.17 -1.76 8.04
C LEU A 135 -12.30 -1.56 6.54
N VAL A 136 -13.53 -1.48 6.04
CA VAL A 136 -13.82 -1.25 4.62
C VAL A 136 -13.43 0.16 4.20
N GLN A 137 -13.63 1.15 5.06
CA GLN A 137 -13.20 2.54 4.83
C GLN A 137 -11.68 2.64 4.74
N VAL A 138 -10.94 1.99 5.65
CA VAL A 138 -9.48 1.92 5.61
C VAL A 138 -9.00 1.21 4.34
N MET A 139 -9.63 0.09 3.96
CA MET A 139 -9.31 -0.60 2.71
C MET A 139 -9.48 0.29 1.49
N PHE A 140 -10.57 1.04 1.40
CA PHE A 140 -10.77 2.00 0.31
C PHE A 140 -9.69 3.09 0.31
N ALA A 141 -9.37 3.65 1.48
CA ALA A 141 -8.31 4.65 1.62
C ALA A 141 -6.94 4.11 1.16
N THR A 142 -6.59 2.88 1.52
CA THR A 142 -5.35 2.19 1.11
C THR A 142 -5.29 2.00 -0.40
N VAL A 143 -6.37 1.59 -1.06
CA VAL A 143 -6.38 1.43 -2.53
C VAL A 143 -6.17 2.78 -3.22
N VAL A 144 -6.81 3.84 -2.71
CA VAL A 144 -6.62 5.21 -3.22
C VAL A 144 -5.18 5.69 -3.01
N LEU A 145 -4.60 5.49 -1.82
CA LEU A 145 -3.20 5.82 -1.52
C LEU A 145 -2.23 5.07 -2.43
N SER A 146 -2.47 3.78 -2.65
CA SER A 146 -1.67 2.95 -3.56
C SER A 146 -1.72 3.48 -4.99
N ALA A 147 -2.92 3.85 -5.48
CA ALA A 147 -3.08 4.44 -6.80
C ALA A 147 -2.31 5.78 -6.94
N LEU A 148 -2.34 6.63 -5.91
CA LEU A 148 -1.59 7.88 -5.87
C LEU A 148 -0.07 7.65 -5.91
N HIS A 149 0.43 6.69 -5.14
CA HIS A 149 1.85 6.33 -5.14
C HIS A 149 2.32 5.84 -6.51
N VAL A 150 1.54 4.97 -7.15
CA VAL A 150 1.88 4.44 -8.48
C VAL A 150 1.80 5.53 -9.56
N ALA A 151 0.76 6.38 -9.53
CA ALA A 151 0.64 7.51 -10.44
C ALA A 151 1.83 8.48 -10.32
N TYR A 152 2.31 8.73 -9.10
CA TYR A 152 3.49 9.55 -8.88
C TYR A 152 4.76 8.93 -9.47
N HIS A 153 4.97 7.63 -9.26
CA HIS A 153 6.12 6.92 -9.82
C HIS A 153 6.14 7.00 -11.34
N ILE A 154 5.01 6.74 -12.00
CA ILE A 154 4.85 6.86 -13.46
C ILE A 154 5.16 8.28 -13.93
N GLY A 155 4.62 9.30 -13.25
CA GLY A 155 4.85 10.71 -13.61
C GLY A 155 6.34 11.08 -13.56
N ARG A 156 7.06 10.60 -12.54
CA ARG A 156 8.50 10.80 -12.41
C ARG A 156 9.27 10.06 -13.51
N ASP A 157 8.92 8.81 -13.78
CA ASP A 157 9.61 7.98 -14.77
C ASP A 157 9.42 8.54 -16.19
N VAL A 158 8.24 9.08 -16.52
CA VAL A 158 7.97 9.80 -17.78
C VAL A 158 8.77 11.10 -17.88
N PHE A 159 8.89 11.87 -16.80
CA PHE A 159 9.66 13.12 -16.79
C PHE A 159 11.15 12.87 -17.03
N GLU A 160 11.72 11.85 -16.38
CA GLU A 160 13.11 11.45 -16.59
C GLU A 160 13.36 10.98 -18.03
N LEU A 161 12.44 10.20 -18.61
CA LEU A 161 12.52 9.77 -20.01
C LEU A 161 12.50 10.95 -20.99
N ARG A 162 11.59 11.91 -20.79
CA ARG A 162 11.54 13.13 -21.62
C ARG A 162 12.84 13.93 -21.53
N LYS A 163 13.40 14.06 -20.33
CA LYS A 163 14.68 14.76 -20.11
C LYS A 163 15.83 14.08 -20.86
N GLN A 164 15.90 12.76 -20.83
CA GLN A 164 16.93 11.99 -21.55
C GLN A 164 16.80 12.12 -23.07
N LEU A 165 15.58 12.05 -23.61
CA LEU A 165 15.32 12.27 -25.03
C LEU A 165 15.72 13.67 -25.48
N TRP A 166 15.45 14.68 -24.65
CA TRP A 166 15.84 16.07 -24.93
C TRP A 166 17.37 16.25 -24.95
N LEU A 167 18.09 15.66 -23.99
CA LEU A 167 19.56 15.70 -23.95
C LEU A 167 20.18 14.99 -25.17
N LYS A 168 19.67 13.81 -25.55
CA LYS A 168 20.13 13.08 -26.72
C LYS A 168 19.89 13.85 -28.03
N SER A 169 18.80 14.61 -28.11
CA SER A 169 18.52 15.49 -29.25
C SER A 169 19.49 16.67 -29.35
N GLN A 170 20.11 17.12 -28.25
CA GLN A 170 21.14 18.16 -28.30
C GLN A 170 22.51 17.60 -28.69
N GLU A 171 22.86 16.39 -28.24
CA GLU A 171 24.12 15.74 -28.60
C GLU A 171 24.15 15.29 -30.07
N GLY A 172 23.02 14.86 -30.63
CA GLY A 172 22.90 14.48 -32.04
C GLY A 172 22.84 15.65 -33.03
N GLY A 173 22.71 16.89 -32.54
CA GLY A 173 22.72 18.11 -33.38
C GLY A 173 24.08 18.81 -33.44
N ASN A 174 25.09 18.31 -32.72
CA ASN A 174 26.45 18.85 -32.66
C ASN A 174 27.49 17.98 -33.41
N GLN A 175 27.03 17.09 -34.30
CA GLN A 175 27.84 16.38 -35.30
C GLN A 175 27.42 16.82 -36.70
#